data_AF-A0A554K0A8-F1
#
_entry.id   AF-A0A554K0A8-F1
#
_cell.length_a   1.000
_cell.length_b   1.000
_cell.length_c   1.000
_cell.angle_alpha   90.00
_cell.angle_beta   90.00
_cell.angle_gamma   90.00
#
_symmetry.space_group_name_H-M   'P 1'
#
loop_
_entity.id
_entity.type
_entity.pdbx_description
1 polymer ?
#
loop_
_entity_poly.entity_id
_entity_poly.type
_entity_poly.pdbx_seq_one_letter_code
_entity_poly.pdbx_strand_id
1 'polypeptide(L)'
;MFSIIIRIFSNSIALWIAHWLVPGFVVNGGVKEFVVAGFVLGLLNLVVKPVLKFISTPIIILTLGIFSLIINGFLLWLVSYFIPFVSIQTASALIWATIIVSFANVVITSVSKIFKTSDNK
;
A
#
# COMPACT_ATOMS: atom_id res chain seq x y z
N MET A 1 -2.57 -5.92 -18.24
CA MET A 1 -3.75 -5.51 -17.44
C MET A 1 -3.98 -6.34 -16.18
N PHE A 2 -3.91 -7.68 -16.23
CA PHE A 2 -4.18 -8.55 -15.07
C PHE A 2 -3.34 -8.22 -13.80
N SER A 3 -2.09 -7.78 -13.96
CA SER A 3 -1.21 -7.41 -12.85
C SER A 3 -1.65 -6.17 -12.06
N ILE A 4 -2.43 -5.26 -12.66
CA ILE A 4 -2.95 -4.06 -11.99
C ILE A 4 -4.14 -4.44 -11.10
N ILE A 5 -5.02 -5.30 -11.62
CA ILE A 5 -6.20 -5.79 -10.89
C ILE A 5 -5.77 -6.56 -9.65
N ILE A 6 -4.78 -7.47 -9.79
CA ILE A 6 -4.19 -8.18 -8.65
C ILE A 6 -3.64 -7.18 -7.63
N ARG A 7 -2.88 -6.16 -8.06
CA ARG A 7 -2.35 -5.13 -7.16
C ARG A 7 -3.45 -4.39 -6.39
N ILE A 8 -4.54 -4.02 -7.05
CA ILE A 8 -5.64 -3.31 -6.40
C ILE A 8 -6.28 -4.20 -5.32
N PHE A 9 -6.67 -5.42 -5.68
CA PHE A 9 -7.26 -6.38 -4.73
C PHE A 9 -6.31 -6.67 -3.55
N SER A 10 -5.04 -6.86 -3.85
CA SER A 10 -3.99 -7.05 -2.87
C SER A 10 -3.81 -5.88 -1.91
N ASN A 11 -3.92 -4.64 -2.39
CA ASN A 11 -3.89 -3.46 -1.53
C ASN A 11 -5.15 -3.41 -0.63
N SER A 12 -6.33 -3.78 -1.14
CA SER A 12 -7.55 -3.86 -0.32
C SER A 12 -7.39 -4.87 0.82
N ILE A 13 -6.84 -6.06 0.53
CA ILE A 13 -6.57 -7.10 1.54
C ILE A 13 -5.53 -6.60 2.56
N ALA A 14 -4.47 -5.93 2.10
CA ALA A 14 -3.45 -5.38 2.97
C ALA A 14 -4.02 -4.34 3.96
N LEU A 15 -4.92 -3.47 3.49
CA LEU A 15 -5.61 -2.49 4.33
C LEU A 15 -6.55 -3.15 5.34
N TRP A 16 -7.24 -4.21 4.93
CA TRP A 16 -8.09 -4.99 5.82
C TRP A 16 -7.28 -5.64 6.95
N ILE A 17 -6.13 -6.23 6.63
CA ILE A 17 -5.21 -6.77 7.64
C ILE A 17 -4.68 -5.66 8.54
N ALA A 18 -4.28 -4.52 7.98
CA ALA A 18 -3.78 -3.38 8.75
C ALA A 18 -4.82 -2.83 9.73
N HIS A 19 -6.10 -2.83 9.36
CA HIS A 19 -7.20 -2.43 10.24
C HIS A 19 -7.32 -3.31 11.49
N TRP A 20 -7.11 -4.61 11.35
CA TRP A 20 -7.16 -5.53 12.50
C TRP A 20 -5.89 -5.51 13.35
N LEU A 21 -4.73 -5.33 12.72
CA LEU A 21 -3.44 -5.49 13.39
C LEU A 21 -2.89 -4.20 13.99
N VAL A 22 -3.35 -3.03 13.55
CA VAL A 22 -2.80 -1.73 13.94
C VAL A 22 -3.80 -0.93 14.76
N PRO A 23 -3.59 -0.81 16.08
CA PRO A 23 -4.37 0.10 16.91
C PRO A 23 -4.22 1.54 16.39
N GLY A 24 -5.33 2.17 16.04
CA GLY A 24 -5.37 3.54 15.51
C GLY A 24 -5.46 3.66 13.97
N PHE A 25 -5.44 2.54 13.23
CA PHE A 25 -5.82 2.50 11.81
C PHE A 25 -7.27 2.00 11.67
N VAL A 26 -8.20 2.92 11.44
CA VAL A 26 -9.63 2.61 11.42
C VAL A 26 -10.18 2.81 10.01
N VAL A 27 -10.85 1.79 9.49
CA VAL A 27 -11.65 1.90 8.27
C VAL A 27 -13.11 1.71 8.67
N ASN A 28 -13.88 2.79 8.65
CA ASN A 28 -15.28 2.80 9.05
C ASN A 28 -16.15 2.29 7.89
N GLY A 29 -16.63 1.05 7.98
CA GLY A 29 -17.52 0.48 6.95
C GLY A 29 -17.39 -1.03 6.85
N GLY A 30 -17.80 -1.57 5.69
CA GLY A 30 -17.71 -2.97 5.35
C GLY A 30 -16.77 -3.21 4.16
N VAL A 31 -17.02 -4.30 3.44
CA VAL A 31 -16.17 -4.75 2.32
C VAL A 31 -16.04 -3.68 1.22
N LYS A 32 -17.09 -2.89 0.98
CA LYS A 32 -17.10 -1.85 -0.06
C LYS A 32 -16.04 -0.79 0.20
N GLU A 33 -15.92 -0.34 1.44
CA GLU A 33 -14.99 0.68 1.87
C GLU A 33 -13.54 0.20 1.75
N PHE A 34 -13.25 -1.06 2.11
CA PHE A 34 -11.93 -1.65 1.88
C PHE A 34 -11.59 -1.75 0.39
N VAL A 35 -12.56 -2.10 -0.45
CA VAL A 35 -12.36 -2.17 -1.91
C VAL A 35 -12.08 -0.79 -2.48
N VAL A 36 -12.85 0.24 -2.09
CA VAL A 36 -12.64 1.62 -2.55
C VAL A 36 -11.29 2.16 -2.05
N ALA A 37 -10.95 1.95 -0.78
CA ALA A 37 -9.67 2.39 -0.22
C ALA A 37 -8.48 1.70 -0.92
N GLY A 38 -8.57 0.39 -1.16
CA GLY A 38 -7.54 -0.34 -1.89
C GLY A 38 -7.45 0.02 -3.37
N PHE A 39 -8.56 0.40 -3.99
CA PHE A 39 -8.57 0.97 -5.35
C PHE A 39 -7.85 2.31 -5.40
N VAL A 40 -8.16 3.23 -4.49
CA VAL A 40 -7.47 4.53 -4.39
C VAL A 40 -5.98 4.33 -4.12
N LEU A 41 -5.62 3.48 -3.15
CA LEU A 41 -4.22 3.16 -2.87
C LEU A 41 -3.51 2.55 -4.09
N GLY A 42 -4.18 1.66 -4.82
CA GLY A 42 -3.70 1.09 -6.07
C GLY A 42 -3.44 2.16 -7.14
N LEU A 43 -4.36 3.11 -7.29
CA LEU A 43 -4.23 4.22 -8.24
C LEU A 43 -3.07 5.15 -7.86
N LEU A 44 -2.94 5.49 -6.58
CA LEU A 44 -1.80 6.28 -6.07
C LEU A 44 -0.47 5.55 -6.27
N ASN A 45 -0.45 4.23 -6.10
CA ASN A 45 0.72 3.40 -6.40
C ASN A 45 1.09 3.37 -7.89
N LEU A 46 0.15 3.64 -8.80
CA LEU A 46 0.38 3.70 -10.24
C LEU A 46 0.83 5.08 -10.71
N VAL A 47 0.24 6.14 -10.16
CA VAL A 47 0.45 7.52 -10.64
C VAL A 47 1.45 8.28 -9.76
N VAL A 48 1.22 8.33 -8.44
CA VAL A 48 1.97 9.18 -7.52
C VAL A 48 3.30 8.55 -7.12
N LYS A 49 3.29 7.25 -6.82
CA LYS A 49 4.49 6.51 -6.42
C LYS A 49 5.66 6.61 -7.41
N PRO A 50 5.52 6.43 -8.73
CA PRO A 50 6.66 6.54 -9.64
C PRO A 50 7.26 7.94 -9.65
N VAL A 51 6.43 8.99 -9.59
CA VAL A 51 6.90 10.38 -9.53
C VAL A 51 7.69 10.63 -8.24
N LEU A 52 7.13 10.26 -7.08
CA LEU A 52 7.82 10.40 -5.80
C LEU A 52 9.11 9.60 -5.76
N LYS A 53 9.08 8.36 -6.26
CA LYS A 53 10.26 7.50 -6.29
C LYS A 53 11.33 8.08 -7.19
N PHE A 54 10.97 8.60 -8.37
CA PHE A 54 11.91 9.22 -9.30
C PHE A 54 12.67 10.38 -8.65
N ILE A 55 11.94 11.33 -8.06
CA ILE A 55 12.53 12.50 -7.38
C ILE A 55 13.34 12.08 -6.15
N SER A 56 12.84 11.09 -5.41
CA SER A 56 13.47 10.63 -4.17
C SER A 56 14.58 9.61 -4.39
N THR A 57 14.82 9.15 -5.63
CA THR A 57 15.84 8.14 -5.95
C THR A 57 17.20 8.40 -5.28
N PRO A 58 17.80 9.61 -5.37
CA PRO A 58 19.08 9.88 -4.71
C PRO A 58 19.00 9.68 -3.18
N ILE A 59 17.93 10.16 -2.55
CA ILE A 59 17.71 10.02 -1.10
C ILE A 59 17.45 8.55 -0.73
N ILE A 60 16.71 7.81 -1.56
CA ILE A 60 16.46 6.38 -1.38
C ILE A 60 17.78 5.62 -1.39
N ILE A 61 18.70 5.96 -2.29
CA ILE A 61 20.02 5.32 -2.35
C ILE A 61 20.84 5.68 -1.10
N LEU A 62 20.88 6.97 -0.72
CA LEU A 62 21.58 7.44 0.49
C LEU A 62 21.07 6.80 1.78
N THR A 63 19.77 6.50 1.85
CA THR A 63 19.12 5.87 3.01
C THR A 63 19.02 4.35 2.90
N LEU A 64 19.73 3.72 1.95
CA LEU A 64 19.73 2.28 1.70
C LEU A 64 18.32 1.68 1.50
N GLY A 65 17.40 2.47 0.95
CA GLY A 65 16.03 2.06 0.70
C GLY A 65 15.04 2.39 1.81
N ILE A 66 15.48 2.85 3.00
CA ILE A 66 14.59 3.18 4.13
C ILE A 66 13.59 4.27 3.74
N PHE A 67 13.99 5.26 2.93
CA PHE A 67 13.10 6.32 2.46
C PHE A 67 11.91 5.80 1.63
N SER A 68 11.99 4.58 1.07
CA SER A 68 10.84 3.96 0.41
C SER A 68 9.67 3.69 1.35
N LEU A 69 9.93 3.43 2.64
CA LEU A 69 8.88 3.31 3.65
C LEU A 69 8.15 4.64 3.85
N ILE A 70 8.88 5.76 3.86
CA ILE A 70 8.31 7.10 3.96
C ILE A 70 7.39 7.37 2.78
N ILE A 71 7.79 7.01 1.56
CA ILE A 71 6.93 7.14 0.37
C ILE A 71 5.67 6.27 0.53
N ASN A 72 5.79 5.00 0.92
CA ASN A 72 4.63 4.12 1.10
C ASN A 72 3.66 4.67 2.17
N GLY A 73 4.19 5.20 3.27
CA GLY A 73 3.39 5.79 4.34
C GLY A 73 2.74 7.09 3.93
N PHE A 74 3.44 7.91 3.14
CA PHE A 74 2.87 9.10 2.54
C PHE A 74 1.67 8.75 1.65
N LEU A 75 1.76 7.71 0.82
CA LEU A 75 0.62 7.26 0.01
C LEU A 75 -0.56 6.79 0.88
N LEU A 76 -0.29 6.06 1.96
CA LEU A 76 -1.33 5.59 2.87
C LEU A 76 -2.01 6.77 3.61
N TRP A 77 -1.22 7.74 4.05
CA TRP A 77 -1.71 8.98 4.64
C TRP A 77 -2.57 9.75 3.63
N LEU A 78 -2.14 9.82 2.37
CA LEU A 78 -2.89 10.45 1.29
C LEU A 78 -4.26 9.76 1.07
N VAL A 79 -4.32 8.43 1.17
CA VAL A 79 -5.61 7.70 1.15
C VAL A 79 -6.49 8.16 2.30
N SER A 80 -5.98 8.24 3.53
CA SER A 80 -6.77 8.73 4.68
C SER A 80 -7.22 10.18 4.53
N TYR A 81 -6.46 10.98 3.77
CA TYR A 81 -6.82 12.36 3.48
C TYR A 81 -7.96 12.47 2.45
N PHE A 82 -7.94 11.65 1.40
CA PHE A 82 -8.96 11.66 0.35
C PHE A 82 -10.21 10.86 0.72
N ILE A 83 -10.10 9.90 1.64
CA ILE A 83 -11.14 8.93 1.94
C ILE A 83 -11.63 9.12 3.37
N PRO A 84 -12.84 9.70 3.57
CA PRO A 84 -13.30 10.11 4.90
C PRO A 84 -13.56 8.92 5.83
N PHE A 85 -13.80 7.73 5.28
CA PHE A 85 -13.97 6.51 6.07
C PHE A 85 -12.65 5.81 6.41
N VAL A 86 -11.49 6.32 5.98
CA VAL A 86 -10.17 5.82 6.38
C VAL A 86 -9.55 6.83 7.34
N SER A 87 -9.38 6.46 8.60
CA SER A 87 -8.88 7.32 9.66
C SER A 87 -7.59 6.76 10.26
N ILE A 88 -6.57 7.60 10.33
CA ILE A 88 -5.28 7.28 10.95
C ILE A 88 -5.11 8.22 12.14
N GLN A 89 -5.31 7.69 13.34
CA GLN A 89 -5.44 8.51 14.55
C GLN A 89 -4.09 8.94 15.13
N THR A 90 -3.03 8.17 14.88
CA THR A 90 -1.71 8.39 15.46
C THR A 90 -0.60 8.21 14.43
N ALA A 91 0.51 8.91 14.64
CA ALA A 91 1.71 8.73 13.81
C ALA A 91 2.25 7.29 13.89
N SER A 92 2.15 6.65 15.07
CA SER A 92 2.51 5.25 15.24
C SER A 92 1.63 4.32 14.41
N ALA A 93 0.31 4.57 14.33
CA ALA A 93 -0.58 3.79 13.48
C ALA A 93 -0.19 3.91 12.00
N LEU A 94 0.19 5.11 11.55
CA LEU A 94 0.68 5.30 10.18
C LEU A 94 1.91 4.44 9.90
N ILE A 95 2.90 4.45 10.81
CA ILE A 95 4.15 3.69 10.65
C ILE A 95 3.86 2.18 10.58
N TRP A 96 3.11 1.66 11.55
CA TRP A 96 2.78 0.23 11.60
C TRP A 96 1.95 -0.22 10.42
N ALA A 97 0.92 0.55 10.03
CA ALA A 97 0.11 0.24 8.86
C ALA A 97 0.94 0.28 7.57
N THR A 98 1.86 1.24 7.46
CA THR A 98 2.81 1.31 6.32
C THR A 98 3.68 0.09 6.22
N ILE A 99 4.23 -0.40 7.34
CA ILE A 99 5.07 -1.60 7.38
C ILE A 99 4.26 -2.81 6.91
N ILE A 100 3.06 -3.01 7.44
CA ILE A 100 2.19 -4.13 7.09
C ILE A 100 1.79 -4.09 5.62
N VAL A 101 1.36 -2.92 5.12
CA VAL A 101 0.98 -2.75 3.71
C VAL A 101 2.19 -2.94 2.79
N SER A 102 3.37 -2.48 3.18
CA SER A 102 4.60 -2.70 2.41
C SER A 102 4.97 -4.18 2.37
N PHE A 103 4.88 -4.86 3.50
CA PHE A 103 5.16 -6.29 3.61
C PHE A 103 4.16 -7.12 2.79
N ALA A 104 2.87 -6.85 2.91
CA ALA A 104 1.83 -7.49 2.11
C ALA A 104 2.11 -7.32 0.60
N ASN A 105 2.47 -6.12 0.16
CA ASN A 105 2.84 -5.85 -1.23
C ASN A 105 4.06 -6.66 -1.71
N VAL A 106 5.07 -6.86 -0.84
CA VAL A 106 6.23 -7.72 -1.15
C VAL A 106 5.79 -9.17 -1.31
N VAL A 107 5.02 -9.71 -0.36
CA VAL A 107 4.52 -11.10 -0.40
C VAL A 107 3.70 -11.34 -1.68
N ILE A 108 2.76 -10.45 -1.98
CA ILE A 108 1.92 -10.52 -3.18
C ILE A 108 2.76 -10.49 -4.46
N THR A 109 3.76 -9.60 -4.52
CA THR A 109 4.64 -9.51 -5.70
C THR A 109 5.44 -10.80 -5.87
N SER A 110 5.95 -11.38 -4.79
CA SER A 110 6.68 -12.66 -4.82
C SER A 110 5.80 -13.80 -5.29
N VAL A 111 4.58 -13.92 -4.75
CA VAL A 111 3.60 -14.93 -5.16
C VAL A 111 3.23 -14.76 -6.65
N SER A 112 2.95 -13.53 -7.10
CA SER A 112 2.59 -13.26 -8.51
C SER A 112 3.70 -13.62 -9.50
N LYS A 113 4.97 -13.49 -9.11
CA LYS A 113 6.11 -13.89 -9.93
C LYS A 113 6.20 -15.40 -10.04
N ILE A 114 5.94 -16.14 -8.96
CA ILE A 114 5.95 -17.61 -8.95
C ILE A 114 4.91 -18.17 -9.94
N PHE A 115 3.68 -17.64 -9.92
CA PHE A 115 2.63 -18.08 -10.85
C PHE A 115 2.95 -17.75 -12.31
N LYS A 116 3.51 -16.57 -12.61
CA LYS A 116 3.94 -16.23 -13.98
C LYS A 116 5.08 -17.10 -14.51
N THR A 117 5.95 -17.60 -13.63
CA THR A 117 7.01 -18.55 -14.00
C THR A 117 6.45 -19.93 -14.34
N SER A 118 5.29 -20.32 -13.78
CA SER A 118 4.66 -21.61 -14.05
C SER A 118 3.92 -21.65 -15.40
N ASP A 119 3.50 -20.51 -15.92
CA ASP A 119 2.71 -20.41 -17.18
C ASP A 119 3.61 -20.22 -18.42
N ASN A 120 4.92 -20.01 -18.23
CA ASN A 120 5.91 -19.79 -19.29
C ASN A 120 6.86 -21.00 -19.48
N LYS A 121 6.38 -22.20 -19.15
CA LYS A 121 6.98 -23.50 -19.46
C LYS A 121 5.99 -24.33 -20.26
#